data_AF-A0A414QH54-F1
#
_entry.id   AF-A0A414QH54-F1
#
_cell.length_a   1.000
_cell.length_b   1.000
_cell.length_c   1.000
_cell.angle_alpha   90.00
_cell.angle_beta   90.00
_cell.angle_gamma   90.00
#
_symmetry.space_group_name_H-M   'P 1'
#
loop_
_entity.id
_entity.type
_entity.pdbx_description
1 polymer ?
#
loop_
_entity_poly.entity_id
_entity_poly.type
_entity_poly.pdbx_seq_one_letter_code
_entity_poly.pdbx_strand_id
1 'polypeptide(L)'
;MTAKTIYYLITVLELYIFSVGACIYIMRYETLSPKAAKLYKIIISVDIILSSLFLIKYFTMDNKNVHNYVSTSLDITIVIWILEVIIIAFKGISNTTKPVQRESFDLKEEFLTEENVKICYSQRKKENNFKGTIVFMHPDYYKSDLNGRVWYQNKRKKRLLGHIGKYDEISDFFVRAGYHTLRYDHSDIGTQIPIQPVLQTINKVLKERNSGRVIVFCAGNINDFIGEIVEGLNPTELICIGITNRDTLNYINRLKERMPIFIGAFGDDPYCNVKNENAIHFENTDFTFCVRGKRKLKKYGRSADNEGITDVGALEVIKGWLI
;
A
#
# COMPACT_ATOMS: atom_id res chain seq x y z
N MET A 1 45.15 34.11 11.45
CA MET A 1 44.59 32.77 11.21
C MET A 1 45.11 32.26 9.88
N THR A 2 45.64 31.04 9.79
CA THR A 2 46.26 30.52 8.56
C THR A 2 45.19 29.93 7.62
N ALA A 3 45.43 29.96 6.30
CA ALA A 3 44.53 29.37 5.30
C ALA A 3 44.22 27.88 5.60
N LYS A 4 45.21 27.15 6.11
CA LYS A 4 45.07 25.75 6.55
C LYS A 4 44.06 25.57 7.70
N THR A 5 44.05 26.49 8.66
CA THR A 5 43.11 26.44 9.81
C THR A 5 41.68 26.71 9.35
N ILE A 6 41.50 27.65 8.41
CA ILE A 6 40.20 27.96 7.81
C ILE A 6 39.68 26.76 7.03
N TYR A 7 40.53 26.10 6.25
CA TYR A 7 40.17 24.89 5.52
C TYR A 7 39.67 23.79 6.47
N TYR A 8 40.40 23.49 7.54
CA TYR A 8 39.97 22.49 8.53
C TYR A 8 38.66 22.85 9.21
N LEU A 9 38.44 24.12 9.53
CA LEU A 9 37.18 24.59 10.10
C LEU A 9 36.01 24.31 9.16
N ILE A 10 36.16 24.65 7.87
CA ILE A 10 35.13 24.41 6.85
C ILE A 10 34.86 22.91 6.73
N THR A 11 35.89 22.08 6.64
CA THR A 11 35.74 20.62 6.52
C THR A 11 34.99 20.02 7.72
N VAL A 12 35.29 20.45 8.96
CA VAL A 12 34.55 19.99 10.14
C VAL A 12 33.06 20.31 10.03
N LEU A 13 32.73 21.54 9.62
CA LEU A 13 31.34 21.98 9.49
C LEU A 13 30.60 21.23 8.36
N GLU A 14 31.27 21.01 7.23
CA GLU A 14 30.71 20.24 6.11
C GLU A 14 30.35 18.81 6.50
N LEU A 15 31.18 18.13 7.30
CA LEU A 15 30.91 16.77 7.76
C LEU A 15 29.63 16.68 8.62
N TYR A 16 29.44 17.61 9.55
CA TYR A 16 28.20 17.69 10.34
C TYR A 16 26.98 18.00 9.47
N ILE A 17 27.10 18.95 8.54
CA ILE A 17 26.01 19.30 7.61
C ILE A 17 25.62 18.09 6.76
N PHE A 18 26.61 17.34 6.27
CA PHE A 18 26.38 16.16 5.45
C PHE A 18 25.65 15.06 6.23
N SER A 19 26.10 14.74 7.45
CA SER A 19 25.48 13.70 8.28
C SER A 19 24.02 14.02 8.62
N VAL A 20 23.77 15.26 9.08
CA VAL A 20 22.41 15.75 9.36
C VAL A 20 21.55 15.76 8.09
N GLY A 21 22.09 16.25 6.98
CA GLY A 21 21.41 16.29 5.69
C GLY A 21 20.99 14.90 5.19
N ALA A 22 21.91 13.93 5.26
CA ALA A 22 21.65 12.54 4.90
C ALA A 22 20.57 11.92 5.77
N CYS A 23 20.63 12.11 7.09
CA CYS A 23 19.62 11.60 8.03
C CYS A 23 18.23 12.20 7.76
N ILE A 24 18.14 13.51 7.50
CA ILE A 24 16.87 14.18 7.17
C ILE A 24 16.32 13.68 5.84
N TYR A 25 17.18 13.50 4.83
CA TYR A 25 16.79 12.97 3.52
C TYR A 25 16.18 11.58 3.67
N ILE A 26 16.88 10.66 4.33
CA ILE A 26 16.42 9.28 4.56
C ILE A 26 15.10 9.27 5.34
N MET A 27 15.00 10.02 6.45
CA MET A 27 13.74 10.09 7.21
C MET A 27 12.57 10.70 6.44
N ARG A 28 12.83 11.49 5.39
CA ARG A 28 11.78 12.15 4.59
C ARG A 28 11.31 11.28 3.43
N TYR A 29 12.21 10.49 2.84
CA TYR A 29 11.96 9.79 1.58
C TYR A 29 11.96 8.25 1.70
N GLU A 30 12.52 7.69 2.76
CA GLU A 30 12.56 6.23 2.98
C GLU A 30 11.58 5.75 4.06
N THR A 31 11.12 4.51 3.91
CA THR A 31 10.21 3.85 4.86
C THR A 31 11.01 3.24 6.00
N LEU A 32 11.11 3.94 7.12
CA LEU A 32 11.90 3.52 8.28
C LEU A 32 11.07 2.80 9.34
N SER A 33 11.64 1.75 9.95
CA SER A 33 11.08 1.18 11.17
C SER A 33 11.08 2.21 12.32
N PRO A 34 10.18 2.11 13.31
CA PRO A 34 10.16 3.04 14.46
C PRO A 34 11.50 3.11 15.20
N LYS A 35 12.23 1.99 15.29
CA LYS A 35 13.55 1.91 15.90
C LYS A 35 14.62 2.63 15.07
N ALA A 36 14.58 2.50 13.74
CA ALA A 36 15.49 3.20 12.84
C ALA A 36 15.23 4.72 12.84
N ALA A 37 13.96 5.14 12.75
CA ALA A 37 13.60 6.56 12.83
C ALA A 37 14.02 7.19 14.16
N LYS A 38 13.93 6.46 15.28
CA LYS A 38 14.44 6.92 16.59
C LYS A 38 15.96 7.11 16.56
N LEU A 39 16.70 6.19 15.93
CA LEU A 39 18.16 6.28 15.81
C LEU A 39 18.60 7.50 14.98
N TYR A 40 18.00 7.73 13.81
CA TYR A 40 18.36 8.90 12.98
C TYR A 40 18.08 10.23 13.67
N LYS A 41 17.01 10.32 14.48
CA LYS A 41 16.75 11.50 15.32
C LYS A 41 17.82 11.72 16.39
N ILE A 42 18.37 10.63 16.95
CA ILE A 42 19.46 10.71 17.93
C ILE A 42 20.72 11.23 17.24
N ILE A 43 21.09 10.69 16.08
CA ILE A 43 22.26 11.13 15.31
C ILE A 43 22.16 12.64 15.00
N ILE A 44 21.03 13.08 14.44
CA ILE A 44 20.79 14.52 14.16
C ILE A 44 20.95 15.38 15.42
N SER A 45 20.41 14.92 16.56
CA SER A 45 20.48 15.70 17.80
C SER A 45 21.91 15.80 18.33
N VAL A 46 22.68 14.70 18.24
CA VAL A 46 24.07 14.65 18.66
C VAL A 46 24.94 15.55 17.78
N ASP A 47 24.78 15.51 16.45
CA ASP A 47 25.53 16.36 15.53
C ASP A 47 25.28 17.85 15.72
N ILE A 48 24.02 18.23 15.98
CA ILE A 48 23.67 19.63 16.27
C ILE A 48 24.33 20.09 17.58
N ILE A 49 24.33 19.24 18.61
CA ILE A 49 24.96 19.56 19.90
C ILE A 49 26.48 19.67 19.73
N LEU A 50 27.12 18.69 19.08
CA LEU A 50 28.57 18.66 18.89
C LEU A 50 29.07 19.82 18.03
N SER A 51 28.39 20.12 16.92
CA SER A 51 28.73 21.27 16.07
C SER A 51 28.55 22.60 16.81
N SER A 52 27.52 22.73 17.65
CA SER A 52 27.32 23.91 18.48
C SER A 52 28.42 24.08 19.54
N LEU A 53 28.78 23.00 20.25
CA LEU A 53 29.87 23.01 21.23
C LEU A 53 31.22 23.32 20.57
N PHE A 54 31.46 22.77 19.37
CA PHE A 54 32.64 23.05 18.57
C PHE A 54 32.75 24.53 18.21
N LEU A 55 31.67 25.13 17.69
CA LEU A 55 31.64 26.56 17.34
C LEU A 55 31.81 27.45 18.57
N ILE A 56 31.12 27.15 19.67
CA ILE A 56 31.26 27.92 20.92
C ILE A 56 32.73 27.92 21.36
N LYS A 57 33.34 26.74 21.47
CA LYS A 57 34.74 26.63 21.90
C LYS A 57 35.70 27.27 20.91
N TYR A 58 35.45 27.18 19.61
CA TYR A 58 36.22 27.85 18.58
C TYR A 58 36.21 29.38 18.76
N PHE A 59 35.05 29.99 19.04
CA PHE A 59 34.92 31.43 19.21
C PHE A 59 35.44 31.95 20.56
N THR A 60 35.41 31.13 21.61
CA THR A 60 35.81 31.56 22.97
C THR A 60 37.28 31.29 23.29
N MET A 61 38.01 30.56 22.45
CA MET A 61 39.37 30.10 22.76
C MET A 61 40.45 31.04 22.22
N ASP A 62 41.55 31.14 22.96
CA ASP A 62 42.70 31.96 22.56
C ASP A 62 43.28 31.54 21.20
N ASN A 63 43.59 32.55 20.37
CA ASN A 63 44.12 32.41 19.02
C ASN A 63 45.35 31.49 18.88
N LYS A 64 46.15 31.33 19.95
CA LYS A 64 47.33 30.46 19.95
C LYS A 64 46.99 28.96 19.91
N ASN A 65 45.80 28.58 20.39
CA ASN A 65 45.37 27.19 20.51
C ASN A 65 44.37 26.76 19.42
N VAL A 66 43.82 27.72 18.67
CA VAL A 66 42.76 27.48 17.66
C VAL A 66 43.18 26.44 16.63
N HIS A 67 44.41 26.50 16.12
CA HIS A 67 44.87 25.55 15.10
C HIS A 67 44.86 24.11 15.60
N ASN A 68 45.44 23.86 16.79
CA ASN A 68 45.50 22.53 17.38
C ASN A 68 44.10 22.01 17.69
N TYR A 69 43.23 22.86 18.23
CA TYR A 69 41.85 22.47 18.53
C TYR A 69 41.05 22.09 17.27
N VAL A 70 41.13 22.90 16.22
CA VAL A 70 40.43 22.61 14.95
C VAL A 70 41.00 21.34 14.30
N SER A 71 42.32 21.14 14.33
CA SER A 71 42.96 19.92 13.80
C SER A 71 42.50 18.67 14.56
N THR A 72 42.56 18.67 15.89
CA THR A 72 42.11 17.53 16.69
C THR A 72 40.60 17.28 16.54
N SER A 73 39.81 18.34 16.44
CA SER A 73 38.36 18.22 16.19
C SER A 73 38.07 17.60 14.83
N LEU A 74 38.87 17.91 13.80
CA LEU A 74 38.77 17.30 12.49
C LEU A 74 39.01 15.79 12.54
N ASP A 75 40.10 15.35 13.19
CA ASP A 75 40.42 13.92 13.32
C ASP A 75 39.28 13.14 14.00
N ILE A 76 38.74 13.69 15.10
CA ILE A 76 37.62 13.08 15.82
C ILE A 76 36.35 13.07 14.96
N THR A 77 36.04 14.17 14.28
CA THR A 77 34.82 14.30 13.46
C THR A 77 34.86 13.34 12.28
N ILE A 78 36.02 13.11 11.64
CA ILE A 78 36.17 12.13 10.57
C ILE A 78 35.85 10.71 11.07
N VAL A 79 36.35 10.33 12.24
CA VAL A 79 36.10 8.99 12.81
C VAL A 79 34.61 8.79 13.11
N ILE A 80 33.97 9.78 13.73
CA ILE A 80 32.52 9.75 14.01
C ILE A 80 31.73 9.65 12.71
N TRP A 81 32.06 10.48 11.72
CA TRP A 81 31.37 10.51 10.44
C TRP A 81 31.47 9.19 9.69
N ILE A 82 32.63 8.51 9.70
CA ILE A 82 32.79 7.18 9.09
C ILE A 82 31.85 6.16 9.76
N LEU A 83 31.76 6.17 11.10
CA LEU A 83 30.85 5.28 11.84
C LEU A 83 29.39 5.56 11.49
N GLU A 84 29.01 6.83 11.38
CA GLU A 84 27.67 7.24 10.99
C GLU A 84 27.32 6.82 9.57
N VAL A 85 28.23 7.00 8.61
CA VAL A 85 28.06 6.54 7.23
C VAL A 85 27.84 5.04 7.17
N ILE A 86 28.60 4.25 7.95
CA ILE A 86 28.40 2.79 8.05
C ILE A 86 27.00 2.49 8.61
N ILE A 87 26.58 3.14 9.68
CA ILE A 87 25.25 2.93 10.29
C ILE A 87 24.13 3.29 9.30
N ILE A 88 24.27 4.43 8.62
CA ILE A 88 23.34 4.93 7.61
C ILE A 88 23.25 3.93 6.44
N ALA A 89 24.39 3.45 5.93
CA ALA A 89 24.44 2.49 4.82
C ALA A 89 23.85 1.12 5.21
N PHE A 90 24.26 0.54 6.34
CA PHE A 90 23.79 -0.80 6.76
C PHE A 90 22.31 -0.82 7.14
N LYS A 91 21.76 0.25 7.73
CA LYS A 91 20.32 0.32 8.06
C LYS A 91 19.44 0.88 6.96
N GLY A 92 20.00 1.64 6.01
CA GLY A 92 19.34 1.94 4.73
C GLY A 92 19.13 0.67 3.89
N ILE A 93 20.09 -0.26 3.94
CA ILE A 93 20.04 -1.55 3.22
C ILE A 93 19.17 -2.61 3.94
N SER A 94 19.06 -2.57 5.28
CA SER A 94 18.26 -3.56 6.03
C SER A 94 16.74 -3.36 5.92
N ASN A 95 16.29 -2.38 5.16
CA ASN A 95 14.89 -2.23 4.77
C ASN A 95 14.66 -2.86 3.40
N THR A 96 15.02 -4.13 3.25
CA THR A 96 13.96 -5.00 2.72
C THR A 96 12.90 -4.95 3.81
N THR A 97 11.84 -4.18 3.59
CA THR A 97 10.55 -4.50 4.20
C THR A 97 10.38 -5.99 3.95
N LYS A 98 10.73 -6.84 4.93
CA LYS A 98 10.23 -8.20 4.93
C LYS A 98 8.73 -7.98 4.82
N PRO A 99 8.09 -8.39 3.71
CA PRO A 99 6.64 -8.32 3.64
C PRO A 99 6.16 -8.95 4.94
N VAL A 100 5.25 -8.25 5.64
CA VAL A 100 4.60 -8.82 6.82
C VAL A 100 4.23 -10.24 6.42
N GLN A 101 4.83 -11.22 7.09
CA GLN A 101 4.66 -12.61 6.72
C GLN A 101 3.21 -12.94 7.06
N ARG A 102 2.33 -12.74 6.07
CA ARG A 102 0.95 -13.21 6.04
C ARG A 102 0.99 -14.66 6.55
N GLU A 103 0.04 -15.07 7.38
CA GLU A 103 -0.08 -16.46 7.84
C GLU A 103 -0.39 -17.37 6.63
N SER A 104 0.62 -17.61 5.80
CA SER A 104 0.54 -18.14 4.43
C SER A 104 1.02 -19.57 4.34
N PHE A 105 1.09 -20.28 5.47
CA PHE A 105 1.72 -21.60 5.56
C PHE A 105 1.13 -22.60 4.56
N ASP A 106 -0.16 -22.44 4.23
CA ASP A 106 -0.93 -23.31 3.34
C ASP A 106 -1.20 -22.75 1.92
N LEU A 107 -0.70 -21.57 1.56
CA LEU A 107 -1.01 -20.90 0.28
C LEU A 107 0.07 -21.11 -0.78
N LYS A 108 -0.35 -21.31 -2.02
CA LYS A 108 0.50 -21.29 -3.22
C LYS A 108 0.07 -20.10 -4.08
N GLU A 109 0.97 -19.16 -4.30
CA GLU A 109 0.76 -18.01 -5.18
C GLU A 109 1.62 -18.17 -6.44
N GLU A 110 1.01 -18.00 -7.60
CA GLU A 110 1.67 -17.97 -8.90
C GLU A 110 1.47 -16.57 -9.51
N PHE A 111 2.56 -15.95 -9.93
CA PHE A 111 2.54 -14.64 -10.56
C PHE A 111 2.75 -14.80 -12.07
N LEU A 112 1.80 -14.30 -12.85
CA LEU A 112 1.84 -14.25 -14.31
C LEU A 112 1.91 -12.79 -14.72
N THR A 113 2.76 -12.46 -15.70
CA THR A 113 2.89 -11.09 -16.21
C THR A 113 2.71 -11.12 -17.71
N GLU A 114 1.69 -10.43 -18.21
CA GLU A 114 1.46 -10.24 -19.65
C GLU A 114 1.29 -8.75 -19.94
N GLU A 115 2.07 -8.26 -20.90
CA GLU A 115 2.11 -6.87 -21.38
C GLU A 115 2.33 -5.83 -20.26
N ASN A 116 1.29 -5.48 -19.49
CA ASN A 116 1.37 -4.61 -18.31
C ASN A 116 0.41 -5.02 -17.16
N VAL A 117 -0.13 -6.23 -17.22
CA VAL A 117 -1.04 -6.77 -16.22
C VAL A 117 -0.32 -7.90 -15.49
N LYS A 118 -0.14 -7.72 -14.18
CA LYS A 118 0.40 -8.75 -13.30
C LYS A 118 -0.75 -9.47 -12.63
N ILE A 119 -0.97 -10.72 -12.98
CA ILE A 119 -1.95 -11.59 -12.33
C ILE A 119 -1.28 -12.33 -11.19
N CYS A 120 -1.92 -12.36 -10.04
CA CYS A 120 -1.62 -13.28 -8.96
C CYS A 120 -2.76 -14.28 -8.82
N TYR A 121 -2.42 -15.54 -9.04
CA TYR A 121 -3.31 -16.67 -8.83
C TYR A 121 -2.95 -17.33 -7.50
N SER A 122 -3.90 -17.39 -6.58
CA SER A 122 -3.71 -17.95 -5.24
C SER A 122 -4.61 -19.15 -5.02
N GLN A 123 -4.03 -20.23 -4.52
CA GLN A 123 -4.70 -21.49 -4.20
C GLN A 123 -4.08 -22.12 -2.95
N ARG A 124 -4.67 -23.19 -2.43
CA ARG A 124 -4.05 -23.96 -1.34
C ARG A 124 -2.97 -24.90 -1.90
N LYS A 125 -1.90 -25.17 -1.13
CA LYS A 125 -0.76 -26.02 -1.56
C LYS A 125 -1.12 -27.49 -1.80
N LYS A 126 -2.13 -28.01 -1.11
CA LYS A 126 -2.54 -29.43 -1.14
C LYS A 126 -4.06 -29.54 -1.26
N GLU A 127 -4.61 -29.19 -2.42
CA GLU A 127 -6.04 -29.23 -2.66
C GLU A 127 -6.35 -30.05 -3.91
N ASN A 128 -7.21 -31.06 -3.75
CA ASN A 128 -7.63 -31.94 -4.84
C ASN A 128 -9.01 -31.55 -5.40
N ASN A 129 -9.84 -30.86 -4.59
CA ASN A 129 -11.18 -30.41 -4.95
C ASN A 129 -11.38 -28.96 -4.49
N PHE A 130 -11.50 -28.04 -5.44
CA PHE A 130 -11.79 -26.62 -5.19
C PHE A 130 -13.22 -26.29 -5.62
N LYS A 131 -13.84 -25.31 -4.96
CA LYS A 131 -15.25 -24.94 -5.15
C LYS A 131 -15.50 -24.08 -6.39
N GLY A 132 -14.47 -23.42 -6.89
CA GLY A 132 -14.51 -22.48 -8.01
C GLY A 132 -13.38 -21.45 -7.92
N THR A 133 -13.32 -20.58 -8.92
CA THR A 133 -12.33 -19.49 -9.00
C THR A 133 -13.03 -18.14 -8.78
N ILE A 134 -12.60 -17.38 -7.77
CA ILE A 134 -13.08 -16.02 -7.52
C ILE A 134 -12.12 -15.03 -8.18
N VAL A 135 -12.63 -14.25 -9.13
CA VAL A 135 -11.90 -13.17 -9.79
C VAL A 135 -12.22 -11.85 -9.09
N PHE A 136 -11.22 -11.22 -8.51
CA PHE A 136 -11.38 -9.90 -7.89
C PHE A 136 -11.24 -8.80 -8.94
N MET A 137 -12.36 -8.20 -9.31
CA MET A 137 -12.44 -6.96 -10.06
C MET A 137 -12.47 -5.81 -9.06
N HIS A 138 -11.33 -5.14 -8.91
CA HIS A 138 -11.21 -3.99 -8.00
C HIS A 138 -11.52 -2.69 -8.76
N PRO A 139 -12.00 -1.64 -8.07
CA PRO A 139 -12.32 -0.39 -8.73
C PRO A 139 -11.06 0.28 -9.26
N ASP A 140 -11.12 0.70 -10.52
CA ASP A 140 -10.16 1.60 -11.17
C ASP A 140 -10.26 3.03 -10.56
N TYR A 141 -10.08 3.15 -9.24
CA TYR A 141 -9.83 4.43 -8.61
C TYR A 141 -8.34 4.71 -8.59
N TYR A 142 -7.79 4.93 -9.77
CA TYR A 142 -6.63 5.77 -9.94
C TYR A 142 -6.94 6.75 -11.07
N LYS A 143 -7.56 7.90 -10.78
CA LYS A 143 -6.74 9.07 -10.49
C LYS A 143 -5.81 8.93 -9.28
N SER A 144 -4.60 8.41 -9.48
CA SER A 144 -3.56 9.39 -9.78
C SER A 144 -3.67 9.66 -11.25
N ASP A 145 -3.48 10.91 -11.65
CA ASP A 145 -3.16 11.26 -13.03
C ASP A 145 -2.58 10.09 -13.84
N LEU A 146 -3.39 9.37 -14.63
CA LEU A 146 -3.04 8.21 -15.49
C LEU A 146 -2.12 7.12 -14.88
N ASN A 147 -1.68 7.28 -13.63
CA ASN A 147 -0.47 6.71 -13.07
C ASN A 147 -0.73 6.00 -11.70
N GLY A 148 -1.82 5.24 -11.49
CA GLY A 148 -1.96 4.20 -10.44
C GLY A 148 -1.63 4.47 -8.94
N ARG A 149 -1.74 5.68 -8.38
CA ARG A 149 -1.42 6.05 -6.98
C ARG A 149 -2.61 6.74 -6.28
N VAL A 150 -3.03 6.30 -5.09
CA VAL A 150 -4.00 7.07 -4.28
C VAL A 150 -3.26 8.21 -3.58
N TRP A 151 -3.58 9.46 -3.92
CA TRP A 151 -2.97 10.66 -3.31
C TRP A 151 -3.96 11.42 -2.40
N TYR A 152 -3.52 11.79 -1.19
CA TYR A 152 -4.05 12.94 -0.45
C TYR A 152 -3.14 14.15 -0.64
N GLN A 153 -3.66 15.25 -1.18
CA GLN A 153 -2.94 16.53 -1.27
C GLN A 153 -3.21 17.35 0.00
N ASN A 154 -2.31 17.29 0.99
CA ASN A 154 -2.10 18.41 1.91
C ASN A 154 -0.95 19.23 1.34
N LYS A 155 -1.08 20.56 1.32
CA LYS A 155 -0.30 21.53 0.51
C LYS A 155 1.23 21.46 0.58
N ARG A 156 1.85 20.49 1.27
CA ARG A 156 3.31 20.33 1.36
C ARG A 156 3.87 18.90 1.30
N LYS A 157 3.08 17.81 1.27
CA LYS A 157 3.60 16.43 1.15
C LYS A 157 2.60 15.46 0.52
N LYS A 158 3.08 14.64 -0.42
CA LYS A 158 2.39 13.50 -1.03
C LYS A 158 2.63 12.23 -0.18
N ARG A 159 1.59 11.48 0.21
CA ARG A 159 1.69 10.17 0.90
C ARG A 159 0.81 9.13 0.19
N LEU A 160 1.35 7.91 0.02
CA LEU A 160 0.69 6.74 -0.57
C LEU A 160 -0.33 6.16 0.43
N LEU A 161 -1.56 5.91 -0.02
CA LEU A 161 -2.52 5.04 0.66
C LEU A 161 -2.72 3.82 -0.24
N GLY A 162 -1.92 2.77 -0.04
CA GLY A 162 -2.07 1.52 -0.80
C GLY A 162 -3.11 0.62 -0.14
N HIS A 163 -4.06 0.10 -0.92
CA HIS A 163 -4.90 -1.05 -0.58
C HIS A 163 -4.16 -2.40 -0.72
N ILE A 164 -2.83 -2.35 -0.90
CA ILE A 164 -1.92 -3.50 -0.96
C ILE A 164 -2.00 -4.20 0.40
N GLY A 165 -2.76 -5.30 0.47
CA GLY A 165 -3.09 -5.99 1.71
C GLY A 165 -4.57 -6.37 1.87
N LYS A 166 -5.52 -5.56 1.37
CA LYS A 166 -6.96 -5.84 1.62
C LYS A 166 -7.50 -6.95 0.72
N TYR A 167 -7.22 -6.89 -0.59
CA TYR A 167 -7.57 -8.00 -1.50
C TYR A 167 -6.73 -9.25 -1.26
N ASP A 168 -5.55 -9.08 -0.65
CA ASP A 168 -4.75 -10.17 -0.13
C ASP A 168 -5.51 -10.85 1.03
N GLU A 169 -5.90 -10.13 2.08
CA GLU A 169 -6.70 -10.69 3.18
C GLU A 169 -8.01 -11.37 2.74
N ILE A 170 -8.73 -10.76 1.78
CA ILE A 170 -9.96 -11.34 1.21
C ILE A 170 -9.63 -12.61 0.41
N SER A 171 -8.57 -12.58 -0.41
CA SER A 171 -8.08 -13.74 -1.16
C SER A 171 -7.76 -14.89 -0.21
N ASP A 172 -7.04 -14.61 0.87
CA ASP A 172 -6.73 -15.55 1.94
C ASP A 172 -7.96 -16.22 2.55
N PHE A 173 -8.95 -15.40 2.89
CA PHE A 173 -10.18 -15.86 3.47
C PHE A 173 -10.87 -16.88 2.55
N PHE A 174 -11.00 -16.56 1.26
CA PHE A 174 -11.65 -17.44 0.30
C PHE A 174 -10.81 -18.66 -0.09
N VAL A 175 -9.48 -18.55 -0.14
CA VAL A 175 -8.60 -19.72 -0.31
C VAL A 175 -8.75 -20.68 0.87
N ARG A 176 -8.82 -20.17 2.11
CA ARG A 176 -9.13 -21.01 3.29
C ARG A 176 -10.54 -21.63 3.22
N ALA A 177 -11.48 -20.99 2.53
CA ALA A 177 -12.82 -21.51 2.31
C ALA A 177 -12.93 -22.53 1.15
N GLY A 178 -11.82 -22.83 0.46
CA GLY A 178 -11.73 -23.82 -0.61
C GLY A 178 -11.94 -23.27 -2.02
N TYR A 179 -11.71 -21.97 -2.23
CA TYR A 179 -11.75 -21.33 -3.55
C TYR A 179 -10.35 -21.05 -4.07
N HIS A 180 -10.18 -21.09 -5.38
CA HIS A 180 -9.05 -20.41 -6.01
C HIS A 180 -9.39 -18.93 -6.13
N THR A 181 -8.37 -18.08 -6.11
CA THR A 181 -8.58 -16.65 -6.29
C THR A 181 -7.62 -16.07 -7.32
N LEU A 182 -8.14 -15.19 -8.15
CA LEU A 182 -7.40 -14.48 -9.18
C LEU A 182 -7.52 -12.99 -8.91
N ARG A 183 -6.38 -12.34 -8.70
CA ARG A 183 -6.28 -10.89 -8.56
C ARG A 183 -5.31 -10.36 -9.63
N TYR A 184 -5.52 -9.14 -10.08
CA TYR A 184 -4.62 -8.49 -11.02
C TYR A 184 -4.14 -7.16 -10.45
N ASP A 185 -2.93 -6.78 -10.84
CA ASP A 185 -2.29 -5.50 -10.53
C ASP A 185 -1.70 -4.92 -11.82
N HIS A 186 -1.55 -3.60 -11.86
CA HIS A 186 -0.95 -2.91 -13.00
C HIS A 186 0.55 -2.80 -12.77
N SER A 187 1.37 -3.33 -13.69
CA SER A 187 2.82 -3.25 -13.57
C SER A 187 3.35 -1.83 -13.75
N ASP A 188 2.69 -1.05 -14.63
CA ASP A 188 2.92 0.38 -14.74
C ASP A 188 1.77 1.11 -14.09
N ILE A 189 2.05 1.56 -12.87
CA ILE A 189 1.27 2.54 -12.15
C ILE A 189 0.91 3.65 -13.16
N GLY A 190 1.86 4.11 -13.98
CA GLY A 190 1.87 5.17 -15.00
C GLY A 190 0.84 5.25 -16.13
N THR A 191 0.07 4.21 -16.39
CA THR A 191 -0.71 4.14 -17.62
C THR A 191 -2.15 3.67 -17.35
N GLN A 192 -3.14 4.40 -17.89
CA GLN A 192 -4.52 3.93 -17.89
C GLN A 192 -4.63 2.73 -18.83
N ILE A 193 -4.87 1.55 -18.28
CA ILE A 193 -5.15 0.35 -19.07
C ILE A 193 -6.66 0.25 -19.25
N PRO A 194 -7.17 0.17 -20.48
CA PRO A 194 -8.59 -0.13 -20.70
C PRO A 194 -8.96 -1.47 -20.04
N ILE A 195 -10.22 -1.63 -19.64
CA ILE A 195 -10.65 -2.87 -18.99
C ILE A 195 -10.50 -4.10 -19.92
N GLN A 196 -10.60 -3.93 -21.24
CA GLN A 196 -10.61 -5.06 -22.18
C GLN A 196 -9.31 -5.89 -22.22
N PRO A 197 -8.10 -5.30 -22.32
CA PRO A 197 -6.86 -6.03 -22.12
C PRO A 197 -6.83 -6.83 -20.81
N VAL A 198 -7.30 -6.24 -19.70
CA VAL A 198 -7.37 -6.93 -18.41
C VAL A 198 -8.27 -8.15 -18.47
N LEU A 199 -9.48 -8.01 -19.03
CA LEU A 199 -10.42 -9.13 -19.18
C LEU A 199 -9.88 -10.22 -20.09
N GLN A 200 -9.17 -9.87 -21.17
CA GLN A 200 -8.56 -10.84 -22.08
C GLN A 200 -7.48 -11.67 -21.37
N THR A 201 -6.57 -11.03 -20.62
CA THR A 201 -5.55 -11.73 -19.85
C THR A 201 -6.17 -12.63 -18.77
N ILE A 202 -7.16 -12.12 -18.02
CA ILE A 202 -7.85 -12.92 -17.01
C ILE A 202 -8.53 -14.14 -17.65
N ASN A 203 -9.27 -13.95 -18.73
CA ASN A 203 -9.98 -15.02 -19.43
C ASN A 203 -9.00 -16.10 -19.96
N LYS A 204 -7.84 -15.70 -20.46
CA LYS A 204 -6.77 -16.63 -20.85
C LYS A 204 -6.34 -17.50 -19.67
N VAL A 205 -6.06 -16.90 -18.52
CA VAL A 205 -5.66 -17.64 -17.31
C VAL A 205 -6.79 -18.56 -16.83
N LEU A 206 -8.05 -18.11 -16.84
CA LEU A 206 -9.19 -18.94 -16.45
C LEU A 206 -9.33 -20.19 -17.33
N LYS A 207 -9.13 -20.04 -18.65
CA LYS A 207 -9.13 -21.15 -19.61
C LYS A 207 -7.97 -22.11 -19.40
N GLU A 208 -6.75 -21.60 -19.22
CA GLU A 208 -5.55 -22.42 -18.95
C GLU A 208 -5.69 -23.24 -17.66
N ARG A 209 -6.39 -22.70 -16.66
CA ARG A 209 -6.66 -23.38 -15.38
C ARG A 209 -7.91 -24.27 -15.41
N ASN A 210 -8.60 -24.36 -16.55
CA ASN A 210 -9.86 -25.09 -16.71
C ASN A 210 -10.89 -24.76 -15.62
N SER A 211 -11.05 -23.46 -15.34
CA SER A 211 -11.96 -22.98 -14.28
C SER A 211 -13.42 -23.17 -14.71
N GLY A 212 -14.11 -24.17 -14.16
CA GLY A 212 -15.51 -24.45 -14.48
C GLY A 212 -16.50 -23.46 -13.84
N ARG A 213 -16.33 -23.18 -12.54
CA ARG A 213 -17.14 -22.18 -11.80
C ARG A 213 -16.33 -20.90 -11.63
N VAL A 214 -16.80 -19.80 -12.19
CA VAL A 214 -16.13 -18.49 -12.20
C VAL A 214 -17.02 -17.47 -11.51
N ILE A 215 -16.61 -17.04 -10.33
CA ILE A 215 -17.30 -16.04 -9.54
C ILE A 215 -16.57 -14.72 -9.72
N VAL A 216 -17.25 -13.67 -10.16
CA VAL A 216 -16.63 -12.35 -10.28
C VAL A 216 -17.06 -11.44 -9.14
N PHE A 217 -16.08 -10.94 -8.40
CA PHE A 217 -16.26 -10.05 -7.26
C PHE A 217 -15.95 -8.62 -7.68
N CYS A 218 -17.00 -7.80 -7.80
CA CYS A 218 -16.96 -6.39 -8.16
C CYS A 218 -17.25 -5.50 -6.94
N ALA A 219 -16.36 -4.57 -6.63
CA ALA A 219 -16.54 -3.61 -5.54
C ALA A 219 -16.38 -2.16 -5.99
N GLY A 220 -17.31 -1.29 -5.60
CA GLY A 220 -17.26 0.13 -5.93
C GLY A 220 -17.51 0.40 -7.41
N ASN A 221 -16.81 1.37 -8.00
CA ASN A 221 -17.07 1.83 -9.36
C ASN A 221 -16.81 0.80 -10.47
N ILE A 222 -16.08 -0.29 -10.21
CA ILE A 222 -15.90 -1.34 -11.23
C ILE A 222 -17.23 -1.97 -11.66
N ASN A 223 -18.27 -1.86 -10.82
CA ASN A 223 -19.62 -2.28 -11.17
C ASN A 223 -20.15 -1.55 -12.42
N ASP A 224 -19.68 -0.34 -12.73
CA ASP A 224 -20.12 0.38 -13.94
C ASP A 224 -19.67 -0.29 -15.24
N PHE A 225 -18.66 -1.17 -15.18
CA PHE A 225 -18.18 -1.97 -16.31
C PHE A 225 -18.72 -3.40 -16.29
N ILE A 226 -19.81 -3.66 -15.56
CA ILE A 226 -20.32 -5.02 -15.37
C ILE A 226 -20.76 -5.67 -16.69
N GLY A 227 -21.17 -4.89 -17.69
CA GLY A 227 -21.50 -5.40 -19.02
C GLY A 227 -20.28 -5.99 -19.71
N GLU A 228 -19.19 -5.21 -19.78
CA GLU A 228 -17.90 -5.66 -20.33
C GLU A 228 -17.35 -6.87 -19.57
N ILE A 229 -17.47 -6.86 -18.24
CA ILE A 229 -17.01 -7.95 -17.37
C ILE A 229 -17.76 -9.25 -17.66
N VAL A 230 -19.10 -9.17 -17.76
CA VAL A 230 -19.94 -10.34 -18.06
C VAL A 230 -19.63 -10.89 -19.45
N GLU A 231 -19.48 -10.02 -20.45
CA GLU A 231 -19.13 -10.43 -21.81
C GLU A 231 -17.71 -11.02 -21.90
N GLY A 232 -16.75 -10.43 -21.20
CA GLY A 232 -15.34 -10.81 -21.28
C GLY A 232 -14.97 -12.07 -20.48
N LEU A 233 -15.63 -12.30 -19.33
CA LEU A 233 -15.30 -13.39 -18.42
C LEU A 233 -16.35 -14.51 -18.36
N ASN A 234 -17.58 -14.25 -18.83
CA ASN A 234 -18.70 -15.18 -18.77
C ASN A 234 -18.87 -15.86 -17.40
N PRO A 235 -19.06 -15.08 -16.32
CA PRO A 235 -19.10 -15.60 -14.96
C PRO A 235 -20.33 -16.48 -14.71
N THR A 236 -20.18 -17.45 -13.80
CA THR A 236 -21.29 -18.25 -13.27
C THR A 236 -22.05 -17.50 -12.17
N GLU A 237 -21.37 -16.66 -11.39
CA GLU A 237 -21.97 -15.83 -10.35
C GLU A 237 -21.30 -14.45 -10.27
N LEU A 238 -22.06 -13.45 -9.81
CA LEU A 238 -21.57 -12.10 -9.54
C LEU A 238 -21.74 -11.72 -8.08
N ILE A 239 -20.74 -11.04 -7.52
CA ILE A 239 -20.81 -10.36 -6.23
C ILE A 239 -20.60 -8.87 -6.49
N CYS A 240 -21.63 -8.07 -6.28
CA CYS A 240 -21.61 -6.63 -6.52
C CYS A 240 -21.74 -5.89 -5.19
N ILE A 241 -20.66 -5.24 -4.75
CA ILE A 241 -20.61 -4.50 -3.49
C ILE A 241 -20.50 -3.00 -3.77
N GLY A 242 -21.36 -2.20 -3.13
CA GLY A 242 -21.27 -0.74 -3.18
C GLY A 242 -21.51 -0.16 -4.58
N ILE A 243 -22.67 -0.48 -5.18
CA ILE A 243 -23.07 0.06 -6.48
C ILE A 243 -23.41 1.55 -6.31
N THR A 244 -22.75 2.40 -7.09
CA THR A 244 -22.85 3.87 -6.96
C THR A 244 -23.72 4.52 -8.05
N ASN A 245 -24.05 3.78 -9.12
CA ASN A 245 -24.79 4.26 -10.29
C ASN A 245 -26.15 3.53 -10.45
N ARG A 246 -27.22 4.29 -10.71
CA ARG A 246 -28.59 3.77 -10.83
C ARG A 246 -28.80 2.94 -12.09
N ASP A 247 -28.19 3.33 -13.20
CA ASP A 247 -28.30 2.60 -14.46
C ASP A 247 -27.56 1.27 -14.39
N THR A 248 -26.39 1.26 -13.74
CA THR A 248 -25.65 0.05 -13.39
C THR A 248 -26.49 -0.90 -12.54
N LEU A 249 -27.16 -0.39 -11.49
CA LEU A 249 -28.07 -1.20 -10.68
C LEU A 249 -29.22 -1.78 -11.50
N ASN A 250 -29.84 -0.99 -12.39
CA ASN A 250 -30.92 -1.46 -13.26
C ASN A 250 -30.44 -2.56 -14.21
N TYR A 251 -29.22 -2.43 -14.75
CA TYR A 251 -28.61 -3.47 -15.58
C TYR A 251 -28.33 -4.75 -14.78
N ILE A 252 -27.73 -4.64 -13.60
CA ILE A 252 -27.48 -5.78 -12.69
C ILE A 252 -28.80 -6.49 -12.32
N ASN A 253 -29.86 -5.74 -12.04
CA ASN A 253 -31.17 -6.33 -11.73
C ASN A 253 -31.75 -7.13 -12.91
N ARG A 254 -31.49 -6.72 -14.17
CA ARG A 254 -31.86 -7.53 -15.34
C ARG A 254 -30.99 -8.78 -15.47
N LEU A 255 -29.71 -8.70 -15.11
CA LEU A 255 -28.82 -9.86 -15.12
C LEU A 255 -29.20 -10.92 -14.07
N LYS A 256 -29.83 -10.53 -12.96
CA LYS A 256 -30.32 -11.47 -11.93
C LYS A 256 -31.30 -12.51 -12.47
N GLU A 257 -32.00 -12.21 -13.57
CA GLU A 257 -32.88 -13.18 -14.24
C GLU A 257 -32.12 -14.32 -14.91
N ARG A 258 -30.80 -14.17 -15.12
CA ARG A 258 -29.96 -15.07 -15.92
C ARG A 258 -28.85 -15.74 -15.12
N MET A 259 -28.39 -15.11 -14.03
CA MET A 259 -27.34 -15.66 -13.17
C MET A 259 -27.53 -15.25 -11.71
N PRO A 260 -27.00 -16.03 -10.74
CA PRO A 260 -26.97 -15.63 -9.33
C PRO A 260 -26.13 -14.36 -9.14
N ILE A 261 -26.71 -13.35 -8.49
CA ILE A 261 -26.01 -12.10 -8.15
C ILE A 261 -26.25 -11.72 -6.69
N PHE A 262 -25.17 -11.65 -5.93
CA PHE A 262 -25.15 -11.05 -4.60
C PHE A 262 -25.01 -9.54 -4.72
N ILE A 263 -25.87 -8.78 -4.04
CA ILE A 263 -25.73 -7.32 -3.93
C ILE A 263 -25.58 -6.94 -2.46
N GLY A 264 -24.44 -6.33 -2.12
CA GLY A 264 -24.15 -5.84 -0.78
C GLY A 264 -23.98 -4.32 -0.74
N ALA A 265 -24.41 -3.70 0.35
CA ALA A 265 -24.26 -2.27 0.58
C ALA A 265 -23.84 -1.99 2.04
N PHE A 266 -23.07 -0.91 2.26
CA PHE A 266 -22.71 -0.45 3.60
C PHE A 266 -23.63 0.70 4.00
N GLY A 267 -24.35 0.55 5.11
CA GLY A 267 -25.49 1.41 5.47
C GLY A 267 -25.18 2.91 5.54
N ASP A 268 -23.97 3.27 5.95
CA ASP A 268 -23.52 4.67 6.11
C ASP A 268 -22.46 5.09 5.07
N ASP A 269 -22.30 4.36 3.96
CA ASP A 269 -21.29 4.71 2.93
C ASP A 269 -21.66 6.03 2.23
N PRO A 270 -20.89 7.12 2.45
CA PRO A 270 -21.19 8.41 1.86
C PRO A 270 -20.92 8.49 0.35
N TYR A 271 -20.38 7.43 -0.25
CA TYR A 271 -20.10 7.34 -1.68
C TYR A 271 -21.16 6.53 -2.44
N CYS A 272 -22.00 5.77 -1.74
CA CYS A 272 -23.08 5.00 -2.33
C CYS A 272 -24.41 5.77 -2.21
N ASN A 273 -24.71 6.60 -3.21
CA ASN A 273 -25.96 7.38 -3.24
C ASN A 273 -27.16 6.58 -3.75
N VAL A 274 -26.94 5.39 -4.31
CA VAL A 274 -27.98 4.54 -4.88
C VAL A 274 -28.52 3.61 -3.80
N LYS A 275 -29.73 3.91 -3.32
CA LYS A 275 -30.45 3.01 -2.42
C LYS A 275 -30.98 1.81 -3.20
N ASN A 276 -30.65 0.62 -2.72
CA ASN A 276 -31.23 -0.64 -3.18
C ASN A 276 -31.80 -1.37 -1.98
N GLU A 277 -33.12 -1.47 -1.91
CA GLU A 277 -33.84 -2.14 -0.81
C GLU A 277 -33.59 -3.66 -0.78
N ASN A 278 -33.16 -4.23 -1.90
CA ASN A 278 -32.80 -5.64 -2.02
C ASN A 278 -31.31 -5.91 -1.78
N ALA A 279 -30.53 -4.89 -1.41
CA ALA A 279 -29.14 -5.09 -1.03
C ALA A 279 -29.05 -5.58 0.41
N ILE A 280 -28.15 -6.54 0.65
CA ILE A 280 -27.82 -6.94 2.02
C ILE A 280 -27.00 -5.82 2.63
N HIS A 281 -27.56 -5.19 3.67
CA HIS A 281 -26.92 -4.10 4.39
C HIS A 281 -25.97 -4.64 5.45
N PHE A 282 -24.70 -4.26 5.35
CA PHE A 282 -23.71 -4.53 6.38
C PHE A 282 -23.69 -3.36 7.38
N GLU A 283 -23.76 -3.68 8.67
CA GLU A 283 -23.89 -2.70 9.77
C GLU A 283 -22.64 -1.83 9.99
N ASN A 284 -21.51 -2.19 9.38
CA ASN A 284 -20.21 -1.59 9.70
C ASN A 284 -19.53 -0.97 8.46
N THR A 285 -19.20 0.33 8.53
CA THR A 285 -18.54 1.08 7.45
C THR A 285 -17.04 0.80 7.31
N ASP A 286 -16.47 -0.03 8.20
CA ASP A 286 -15.04 -0.37 8.18
C ASP A 286 -14.68 -1.25 6.97
N PHE A 287 -15.69 -1.82 6.29
CA PHE A 287 -15.55 -2.41 4.96
C PHE A 287 -15.61 -1.38 3.82
N THR A 288 -15.36 -0.10 4.07
CA THR A 288 -15.18 0.84 2.96
C THR A 288 -13.90 0.46 2.18
N PHE A 289 -14.02 0.24 0.87
CA PHE A 289 -12.88 0.15 -0.05
C PHE A 289 -12.19 1.52 -0.24
N CYS A 290 -12.59 2.55 0.52
CA CYS A 290 -12.15 3.94 0.42
C CYS A 290 -11.95 4.54 1.82
N VAL A 291 -10.79 4.35 2.45
CA VAL A 291 -10.48 5.07 3.69
C VAL A 291 -9.96 6.46 3.34
N ARG A 292 -10.88 7.41 3.15
CA ARG A 292 -10.56 8.84 3.04
C ARG A 292 -10.29 9.41 4.44
N GLY A 293 -9.02 9.36 4.85
CA GLY A 293 -8.33 10.23 5.81
C GLY A 293 -9.04 10.67 7.10
N LYS A 294 -8.52 10.24 8.25
CA LYS A 294 -8.45 10.81 9.63
C LYS A 294 -9.52 11.76 10.22
N ARG A 295 -10.46 12.36 9.46
CA ARG A 295 -11.45 13.34 9.96
C ARG A 295 -12.84 12.76 10.18
N LYS A 296 -13.25 11.68 9.51
CA LYS A 296 -14.57 11.06 9.75
C LYS A 296 -14.57 9.96 10.81
N LEU A 297 -13.44 9.27 11.05
CA LEU A 297 -13.33 8.22 12.06
C LEU A 297 -13.28 8.73 13.51
N LYS A 298 -13.03 10.03 13.73
CA LYS A 298 -13.06 10.64 15.07
C LYS A 298 -14.44 10.56 15.75
N LYS A 299 -15.52 10.49 14.97
CA LYS A 299 -16.88 10.31 15.52
C LYS A 299 -17.06 8.94 16.19
N TYR A 300 -16.24 7.95 15.82
CA TYR A 300 -16.30 6.57 16.29
C TYR A 300 -15.08 6.16 17.14
N GLY A 301 -14.23 7.12 17.53
CA GLY A 301 -13.13 6.88 18.48
C GLY A 301 -11.95 6.02 17.98
N ARG A 302 -11.86 5.70 16.68
CA ARG A 302 -10.81 4.82 16.12
C ARG A 302 -9.82 5.55 15.20
N SER A 303 -8.56 5.10 15.18
CA SER A 303 -7.50 5.64 14.33
C SER A 303 -7.28 4.76 13.09
N ALA A 304 -7.24 5.40 11.93
CA ALA A 304 -6.98 4.77 10.61
C ALA A 304 -5.60 4.09 10.47
N ASP A 305 -4.82 4.02 11.55
CA ASP A 305 -3.44 3.55 11.53
C ASP A 305 -3.34 2.04 11.91
N ASN A 306 -4.46 1.37 12.23
CA ASN A 306 -4.51 -0.04 12.69
C ASN A 306 -5.52 -0.96 11.96
N GLU A 307 -6.18 -0.52 10.89
CA GLU A 307 -7.30 -1.26 10.29
C GLU A 307 -6.88 -2.00 9.01
N GLY A 308 -6.03 -3.01 9.19
CA GLY A 308 -5.93 -4.17 8.29
C GLY A 308 -6.74 -5.31 8.89
N ILE A 309 -8.07 -5.14 8.93
CA ILE A 309 -9.00 -6.23 9.21
C ILE A 309 -10.18 -5.98 8.29
N THR A 310 -10.18 -6.69 7.16
CA THR A 310 -11.41 -6.88 6.39
C THR A 310 -12.51 -7.38 7.34
N ASP A 311 -13.67 -6.73 7.42
CA ASP A 311 -14.74 -7.17 8.33
C ASP A 311 -15.15 -8.61 7.99
N VAL A 312 -14.70 -9.55 8.83
CA VAL A 312 -14.93 -10.99 8.67
C VAL A 312 -16.44 -11.25 8.59
N GLY A 313 -17.28 -10.43 9.22
CA GLY A 313 -18.74 -10.57 9.16
C GLY A 313 -19.29 -10.47 7.73
N ALA A 314 -18.86 -9.48 6.95
CA ALA A 314 -19.32 -9.32 5.56
C ALA A 314 -18.84 -10.49 4.67
N LEU A 315 -17.59 -10.92 4.85
CA LEU A 315 -17.04 -12.07 4.13
C LEU A 315 -17.72 -13.39 4.50
N GLU A 316 -18.10 -13.58 5.76
CA GLU A 316 -18.87 -14.75 6.23
C GLU A 316 -20.26 -14.80 5.61
N VAL A 317 -20.96 -13.66 5.49
CA VAL A 317 -22.25 -13.58 4.79
C VAL A 317 -22.10 -13.94 3.31
N ILE A 318 -21.09 -13.38 2.64
CA ILE A 318 -20.82 -13.68 1.22
C ILE A 318 -20.45 -15.17 1.06
N LYS A 319 -19.62 -15.71 1.95
CA LYS A 319 -19.29 -17.15 1.96
C LYS A 319 -20.53 -18.00 2.15
N GLY A 320 -21.43 -17.63 3.06
CA GLY A 320 -22.70 -18.32 3.28
C GLY A 320 -23.60 -18.34 2.04
N TRP A 321 -23.59 -17.26 1.26
CA TRP A 321 -24.33 -17.19 -0.01
C TRP A 321 -23.71 -18.03 -1.14
N LEU A 322 -22.40 -18.27 -1.12
CA LEU A 322 -21.68 -19.04 -2.15
C LEU A 322 -21.79 -20.58 -1.99
N ILE A 323 -22.32 -21.07 -0.87
CA ILE A 323 -22.53 -22.50 -0.55
C ILE A 323 -23.73 -23.04 -1.33
#